data_AF-A0A7H8JRJ3-F1
#
_entry.id   AF-A0A7H8JRJ3-F1
#
_cell.length_a   1.000
_cell.length_b   1.000
_cell.length_c   1.000
_cell.angle_alpha   90.00
_cell.angle_beta   90.00
_cell.angle_gamma   90.00
#
_symmetry.space_group_name_H-M   'P 1'
#
loop_
_entity.id
_entity.type
_entity.pdbx_description
1 polymer ?
#
loop_
_entity_poly.entity_id
_entity_poly.type
_entity_poly.pdbx_seq_one_letter_code
_entity_poly.pdbx_strand_id
1 'polypeptide(L)'
;MTSTALFKDETRPGPGPVLSVKVYGLPAPQGSKKHIGKGRMLESSKHVKPWREAVVWAMRQEIARHRDWRPLTGPLEAAMVFSFTRPKNHYGTGRNAGVLKPSAPARPAVMPDLSKLARSTEDAITTAGGYQDDALLVGYRRLEKRYVTDHGAVSDVLDVQGAVIHLYRAEPNSEVTP
;
A
#
# COMPACT_ATOMS: atom_id res chain seq x y z
N MET A 1 6.75 -34.50 -36.36
CA MET A 1 6.34 -34.93 -35.01
C MET A 1 7.00 -33.98 -34.03
N THR A 2 6.33 -32.88 -33.71
CA THR A 2 6.91 -31.78 -32.94
C THR A 2 6.51 -31.94 -31.48
N SER A 3 7.51 -32.14 -30.63
CA SER A 3 7.37 -32.34 -29.18
C SER A 3 6.94 -31.03 -28.52
N THR A 4 5.73 -31.04 -27.96
CA THR A 4 5.14 -29.95 -27.18
C THR A 4 5.88 -29.84 -25.85
N ALA A 5 6.66 -28.77 -25.68
CA ALA A 5 7.22 -28.39 -24.40
C ALA A 5 6.08 -28.02 -23.44
N LEU A 6 5.96 -28.81 -22.37
CA LEU A 6 5.12 -28.56 -21.21
C LEU A 6 5.61 -27.30 -20.50
N PHE A 7 4.86 -26.20 -20.60
CA PHE A 7 4.95 -25.11 -19.63
C PHE A 7 4.39 -25.61 -18.30
N LYS A 8 5.27 -26.05 -17.40
CA LYS A 8 4.92 -26.21 -16.00
C LYS A 8 4.74 -24.81 -15.41
N ASP A 9 3.49 -24.42 -15.21
CA ASP A 9 3.09 -23.38 -14.27
C ASP A 9 3.38 -23.89 -12.84
N GLU A 10 4.63 -23.77 -12.43
CA GLU A 10 5.09 -24.02 -11.05
C GLU A 10 5.27 -22.68 -10.33
N THR A 11 4.23 -21.84 -10.33
CA THR A 11 4.11 -20.78 -9.32
C THR A 11 3.83 -21.44 -7.96
N ARG A 12 4.87 -21.99 -7.33
CA ARG A 12 4.86 -22.18 -5.88
C ARG A 12 4.49 -20.82 -5.29
N PRO A 13 3.41 -20.68 -4.51
CA PRO A 13 3.23 -19.45 -3.75
C PRO A 13 4.48 -19.33 -2.88
N GLY A 14 5.26 -18.27 -3.12
CA GLY A 14 6.36 -17.93 -2.22
C GLY A 14 5.84 -17.85 -0.78
N PRO A 15 6.73 -17.85 0.23
CA PRO A 15 6.30 -17.70 1.61
C PRO A 15 5.34 -16.50 1.75
N GLY A 16 4.27 -16.74 2.50
CA GLY A 16 3.25 -15.74 2.80
C GLY A 16 3.85 -14.51 3.49
N PRO A 17 3.07 -13.44 3.64
CA PRO A 17 3.56 -12.24 4.31
C PRO A 17 3.94 -12.54 5.76
N VAL A 18 5.06 -11.98 6.20
CA VAL A 18 5.51 -12.03 7.60
C VAL A 18 4.62 -11.15 8.47
N LEU A 19 4.12 -10.04 7.91
CA LEU A 19 3.10 -9.20 8.52
C LEU A 19 2.06 -8.80 7.49
N SER A 20 0.80 -8.79 7.91
CA SER A 20 -0.34 -8.35 7.11
C SER A 20 -1.26 -7.48 7.95
N VAL A 21 -1.51 -6.25 7.51
CA VAL A 21 -2.40 -5.33 8.23
C VAL A 21 -3.41 -4.65 7.32
N LYS A 22 -4.60 -4.41 7.86
CA LYS A 22 -5.60 -3.52 7.29
C LYS A 22 -5.57 -2.21 8.07
N VAL A 23 -5.33 -1.11 7.37
CA VAL A 23 -5.32 0.24 7.91
C VAL A 23 -6.55 0.97 7.41
N TYR A 24 -7.36 1.50 8.31
CA TYR A 24 -8.55 2.27 7.95
C TYR A 24 -8.29 3.77 8.07
N GLY A 25 -8.90 4.57 7.20
CA GLY A 25 -8.73 6.02 7.15
C GLY A 25 -8.28 6.50 5.78
N LEU A 26 -8.26 7.82 5.56
CA LEU A 26 -7.85 8.42 4.28
C LEU A 26 -6.33 8.24 4.07
N PRO A 27 -5.87 7.47 3.07
CA PRO A 27 -4.46 7.43 2.73
C PRO A 27 -3.99 8.82 2.31
N ALA A 28 -2.91 9.30 2.93
CA ALA A 28 -2.43 10.66 2.73
C ALA A 28 -0.94 10.64 2.39
N PRO A 29 -0.52 11.32 1.31
CA PRO A 29 0.86 11.31 0.86
C PRO A 29 1.76 12.06 1.83
N GLN A 30 3.03 11.69 1.86
CA GLN A 30 4.07 12.53 2.44
C GLN A 30 4.12 13.84 1.65
N GLY A 31 3.85 14.97 2.31
CA GLY A 31 3.74 16.27 1.68
C GLY A 31 5.08 16.84 1.25
N SER A 32 5.04 17.76 0.29
CA SER A 32 6.17 18.67 0.08
C SER A 32 6.22 19.67 1.23
N LYS A 33 7.41 19.91 1.77
CA LYS A 33 7.61 20.91 2.82
C LYS A 33 7.44 22.30 2.21
N LYS A 34 6.46 23.07 2.69
CA LYS A 34 6.29 24.47 2.30
C LYS A 34 7.21 25.34 3.16
N HIS A 35 8.12 26.07 2.54
CA HIS A 35 8.92 27.07 3.25
C HIS A 35 8.02 28.26 3.63
N ILE A 36 7.93 28.58 4.91
CA ILE A 36 7.08 29.66 5.45
C ILE A 36 7.90 30.86 5.95
N GLY A 37 9.18 30.94 5.57
CA GLY A 37 10.10 32.00 6.02
C GLY A 37 10.84 31.65 7.31
N LYS A 38 11.93 32.38 7.60
CA LYS A 38 12.77 32.22 8.81
C LYS A 38 13.29 30.78 9.04
N GLY A 39 13.58 30.05 7.97
CA GLY A 39 14.07 28.66 8.04
C GLY A 39 13.03 27.64 8.49
N ARG A 40 11.74 28.02 8.59
CA ARG A 40 10.66 27.13 9.02
C ARG A 40 10.01 26.46 7.81
N MET A 41 9.73 25.17 7.95
CA MET A 41 9.05 24.35 6.96
C MET A 41 7.76 23.78 7.55
N LEU A 42 6.66 23.85 6.81
CA LEU A 42 5.37 23.28 7.18
C LEU A 42 5.02 22.10 6.28
N GLU A 43 4.48 21.05 6.88
CA GLU A 43 3.92 19.90 6.15
C GLU A 43 2.65 20.33 5.41
N SER A 44 2.57 20.09 4.09
CA SER A 44 1.49 20.61 3.24
C SER A 44 0.17 19.85 3.35
N SER A 45 0.17 18.63 3.89
CA SER A 45 -0.98 17.76 4.06
C SER A 45 -1.36 17.62 5.54
N LYS A 46 -2.44 18.30 5.93
CA LYS A 46 -3.08 18.08 7.25
C LYS A 46 -3.52 16.63 7.50
N HIS A 47 -3.53 15.80 6.47
CA HIS A 47 -3.99 14.41 6.53
C HIS A 47 -2.85 13.41 6.74
N VAL A 48 -1.58 13.79 6.55
CA VAL A 48 -0.45 12.83 6.69
C VAL A 48 -0.31 12.33 8.13
N LYS A 49 -0.47 13.22 9.12
CA LYS A 49 -0.31 12.85 10.53
C LYS A 49 -1.38 11.82 10.96
N PRO A 50 -2.69 12.06 10.76
CA PRO A 50 -3.71 11.05 11.02
C PRO A 50 -3.48 9.74 10.28
N TRP A 51 -3.04 9.79 9.01
CA TRP A 51 -2.75 8.59 8.24
C TRP A 51 -1.61 7.76 8.87
N ARG A 52 -0.50 8.40 9.21
CA ARG A 52 0.64 7.74 9.85
C ARG A 52 0.28 7.17 11.21
N GLU A 53 -0.51 7.88 12.01
CA GLU A 53 -1.01 7.39 13.30
C GLU A 53 -1.88 6.13 13.13
N ALA A 54 -2.74 6.10 12.11
CA ALA A 54 -3.55 4.91 11.80
C ALA A 54 -2.69 3.71 11.39
N VAL A 55 -1.67 3.93 10.54
CA VAL A 55 -0.71 2.87 10.16
C VAL A 55 0.05 2.37 11.38
N VAL A 56 0.59 3.26 12.21
CA VAL A 56 1.32 2.89 13.44
C VAL A 56 0.44 2.07 14.36
N TRP A 57 -0.80 2.49 14.57
CA TRP A 57 -1.75 1.76 15.41
C TRP A 57 -2.02 0.35 14.86
N ALA A 58 -2.39 0.23 13.58
CA ALA A 58 -2.69 -1.06 12.97
C ALA A 58 -1.49 -2.01 12.99
N MET A 59 -0.29 -1.50 12.70
CA MET A 59 0.95 -2.27 12.76
C MET A 59 1.26 -2.74 14.17
N ARG A 60 1.14 -1.89 15.18
CA ARG A 60 1.37 -2.28 16.59
C ARG A 60 0.38 -3.32 17.07
N GLN A 61 -0.89 -3.23 16.65
CA GLN A 61 -1.90 -4.22 16.97
C GLN A 61 -1.56 -5.59 16.38
N GLU A 62 -1.03 -5.63 15.15
CA GLU A 62 -0.57 -6.88 14.54
C GLU A 62 0.68 -7.41 15.22
N ILE A 63 1.70 -6.56 15.40
CA ILE A 63 2.95 -6.90 16.09
C ILE A 63 2.68 -7.50 17.48
N ALA A 64 1.72 -6.95 18.24
CA ALA A 64 1.37 -7.43 19.58
C ALA A 64 0.82 -8.87 19.59
N ARG A 65 0.40 -9.42 18.44
CA ARG A 65 0.00 -10.83 18.29
C ARG A 65 1.20 -11.78 18.24
N HIS A 66 2.41 -11.25 18.09
CA HIS A 66 3.66 -12.02 18.04
C HIS A 66 4.47 -11.81 19.34
N ARG A 67 4.48 -12.84 20.20
CA ARG A 67 5.06 -12.78 21.55
C ARG A 67 6.53 -12.29 21.60
N ASP A 68 7.33 -12.68 20.63
CA ASP A 68 8.77 -12.39 20.58
C ASP A 68 9.14 -11.47 19.42
N TRP A 69 8.22 -10.57 19.03
CA TRP A 69 8.47 -9.67 17.92
C TRP A 69 9.76 -8.85 18.11
N ARG A 70 10.53 -8.77 17.04
CA ARG A 70 11.61 -7.81 16.84
C ARG A 70 11.38 -7.18 15.47
N PRO A 71 11.68 -5.89 15.29
CA PRO A 71 11.63 -5.27 13.97
C PRO A 71 12.36 -6.14 12.95
N LEU A 72 11.71 -6.37 11.81
CA LEU A 72 12.30 -7.18 10.75
C LEU A 72 13.65 -6.59 10.32
N THR A 73 14.58 -7.50 10.06
CA THR A 73 15.91 -7.23 9.53
C THR A 73 16.13 -8.03 8.24
N GLY A 74 17.08 -7.56 7.42
CA GLY A 74 17.38 -8.12 6.10
C GLY A 74 16.47 -7.58 4.99
N PRO A 75 16.72 -7.95 3.72
CA PRO A 75 15.95 -7.45 2.58
C PRO A 75 14.47 -7.85 2.63
N LEU A 76 13.59 -6.89 2.37
CA LEU A 76 12.14 -7.03 2.42
C LEU A 76 11.50 -6.59 1.11
N GLU A 77 10.34 -7.16 0.82
CA GLU A 77 9.43 -6.65 -0.20
C GLU A 77 8.10 -6.25 0.44
N ALA A 78 7.42 -5.25 -0.13
CA ALA A 78 6.09 -4.85 0.33
C ALA A 78 5.01 -5.06 -0.74
N ALA A 79 3.78 -5.31 -0.30
CA ALA A 79 2.60 -5.05 -1.10
C ALA A 79 1.71 -4.03 -0.39
N MET A 80 1.32 -2.96 -1.07
CA MET A 80 0.46 -1.90 -0.52
C MET A 80 -0.64 -1.54 -1.52
N VAL A 81 -1.89 -1.75 -1.10
CA VAL A 81 -3.08 -1.43 -1.92
C VAL A 81 -3.89 -0.38 -1.21
N PHE A 82 -3.85 0.85 -1.73
CA PHE A 82 -4.57 2.00 -1.18
C PHE A 82 -5.97 2.09 -1.77
N SER A 83 -6.99 2.05 -0.91
CA SER A 83 -8.41 2.10 -1.29
C SER A 83 -8.97 3.51 -1.10
N PHE A 84 -9.57 4.06 -2.15
CA PHE A 84 -10.15 5.41 -2.16
C PHE A 84 -11.63 5.39 -2.50
N THR A 85 -12.41 6.25 -1.85
CA THR A 85 -13.80 6.46 -2.24
C THR A 85 -13.85 7.05 -3.64
N ARG A 86 -14.72 6.51 -4.48
CA ARG A 86 -14.93 7.07 -5.81
C ARG A 86 -15.64 8.42 -5.71
N PRO A 87 -15.11 9.50 -6.34
CA PRO A 87 -15.75 10.81 -6.33
C PRO A 87 -17.21 10.79 -6.83
N LYS A 88 -18.09 11.55 -6.16
CA LYS A 88 -19.52 11.62 -6.53
C LYS A 88 -19.75 12.12 -7.95
N ASN A 89 -18.89 13.01 -8.45
CA ASN A 89 -18.98 13.53 -9.81
C ASN A 89 -18.69 12.49 -10.90
N HIS A 90 -18.15 11.31 -10.55
CA HIS A 90 -18.01 10.17 -11.46
C HIS A 90 -19.35 9.47 -11.73
N TYR A 91 -20.37 9.74 -10.92
CA TYR A 91 -21.72 9.24 -11.11
C TYR A 91 -22.61 10.28 -11.79
N GLY A 92 -23.71 9.82 -12.38
CA GLY A 92 -24.78 10.67 -12.90
C GLY A 92 -25.49 11.45 -11.79
N THR A 93 -26.58 12.12 -12.14
CA THR A 93 -27.42 12.89 -11.21
C THR A 93 -28.88 12.43 -11.31
N GLY A 94 -29.71 12.82 -10.34
CA GLY A 94 -31.14 12.47 -10.30
C GLY A 94 -31.35 10.95 -10.35
N ARG A 95 -32.16 10.49 -11.31
CA ARG A 95 -32.41 9.05 -11.55
C ARG A 95 -31.16 8.21 -11.82
N ASN A 96 -30.05 8.85 -12.21
CA ASN A 96 -28.78 8.20 -12.55
C ASN A 96 -27.71 8.35 -11.45
N ALA A 97 -28.06 8.77 -10.22
CA ALA A 97 -27.10 9.07 -9.15
C ALA A 97 -26.22 7.88 -8.71
N GLY A 98 -26.63 6.63 -9.03
CA GLY A 98 -25.84 5.42 -8.79
C GLY A 98 -25.09 4.88 -10.02
N VAL A 99 -25.26 5.51 -11.19
CA VAL A 99 -24.71 5.01 -12.46
C VAL A 99 -23.41 5.73 -12.77
N LEU A 100 -22.35 4.97 -13.08
CA LEU A 100 -21.07 5.54 -13.51
C LEU A 100 -21.20 6.23 -14.86
N LYS A 101 -20.60 7.41 -14.98
CA LYS A 101 -20.47 8.12 -16.26
C LYS A 101 -19.49 7.38 -17.18
N PRO A 102 -19.70 7.39 -18.51
CA PRO A 102 -18.73 6.85 -19.46
C PRO A 102 -17.34 7.49 -19.37
N SER A 103 -17.27 8.75 -18.95
CA SER A 103 -16.01 9.48 -18.76
C SER A 103 -15.35 9.24 -17.40
N ALA A 104 -15.98 8.48 -16.49
CA ALA A 104 -15.42 8.21 -15.18
C ALA A 104 -14.16 7.33 -15.31
N PRO A 105 -13.01 7.74 -14.74
CA PRO A 105 -11.79 6.94 -14.82
C PRO A 105 -11.96 5.57 -14.17
N ALA A 106 -11.46 4.52 -14.82
CA ALA A 106 -11.47 3.16 -14.26
C ALA A 106 -10.60 3.06 -12.99
N ARG A 107 -9.50 3.81 -12.93
CA ARG A 107 -8.52 3.80 -11.82
C ARG A 107 -8.43 5.19 -11.17
N PRO A 108 -8.07 5.31 -9.89
CA PRO A 108 -7.85 6.60 -9.20
C PRO A 108 -6.53 7.24 -9.65
N ALA A 109 -6.51 7.79 -10.86
CA ALA A 109 -5.34 8.37 -11.51
C ALA A 109 -5.10 9.86 -11.18
N VAL A 110 -5.72 10.39 -10.13
CA VAL A 110 -5.53 11.77 -9.64
C VAL A 110 -4.74 11.77 -8.33
N MET A 111 -4.41 12.95 -7.81
CA MET A 111 -3.81 13.12 -6.48
C MET A 111 -4.54 12.24 -5.43
N PRO A 112 -3.80 11.63 -4.49
CA PRO A 112 -2.37 11.80 -4.22
C PRO A 112 -1.43 10.91 -5.06
N ASP A 113 -0.15 11.31 -5.15
CA ASP A 113 0.90 10.54 -5.84
C ASP A 113 1.17 9.21 -5.12
N LEU A 114 1.20 8.11 -5.87
CA LEU A 114 1.37 6.76 -5.30
C LEU A 114 2.69 6.59 -4.55
N SER A 115 3.80 7.11 -5.08
CA SER A 115 5.11 7.03 -4.42
C SER A 115 5.15 7.82 -3.10
N LYS A 116 4.39 8.91 -2.97
CA LYS A 116 4.31 9.67 -1.72
C LYS A 116 3.40 8.99 -0.69
N LEU A 117 2.37 8.26 -1.14
CA LEU A 117 1.61 7.39 -0.26
C LEU A 117 2.50 6.30 0.32
N ALA A 118 3.26 5.61 -0.54
CA ALA A 118 4.26 4.61 -0.14
C ALA A 118 5.20 5.20 0.92
N ARG A 119 5.84 6.33 0.60
CA ARG A 119 6.78 7.01 1.52
C ARG A 119 6.20 7.32 2.90
N SER A 120 5.00 7.91 2.98
CA SER A 120 4.37 8.18 4.29
C SER A 120 4.03 6.92 5.07
N THR A 121 3.69 5.85 4.36
CA THR A 121 3.31 4.57 4.94
C THR A 121 4.54 3.84 5.46
N GLU A 122 5.63 3.84 4.69
CA GLU A 122 6.95 3.34 5.08
C GLU A 122 7.47 4.05 6.33
N ASP A 123 7.48 5.38 6.34
CA ASP A 123 7.87 6.17 7.51
C ASP A 123 7.07 5.76 8.77
N ALA A 124 5.79 5.41 8.61
CA ALA A 124 4.94 4.95 9.70
C ALA A 124 5.20 3.50 10.11
N ILE A 125 5.51 2.59 9.17
CA ILE A 125 5.90 1.21 9.48
C ILE A 125 7.21 1.18 10.26
N THR A 126 8.20 2.01 9.90
CA THR A 126 9.43 2.20 10.69
C THR A 126 9.10 2.66 12.11
N THR A 127 8.24 3.68 12.24
CA THR A 127 7.79 4.22 13.54
C THR A 127 7.06 3.17 14.39
N ALA A 128 6.35 2.24 13.75
CA ALA A 128 5.64 1.16 14.42
C ALA A 128 6.55 0.02 14.90
N GLY A 129 7.78 -0.06 14.38
CA GLY A 129 8.70 -1.18 14.62
C GLY A 129 8.40 -2.41 13.75
N GLY A 130 7.78 -2.23 12.58
CA GLY A 130 7.58 -3.32 11.62
C GLY A 130 8.89 -3.81 11.01
N TYR A 131 9.79 -2.90 10.69
CA TYR A 131 11.17 -3.17 10.30
C TYR A 131 12.10 -2.12 10.91
N GLN A 132 13.40 -2.39 10.90
CA GLN A 132 14.39 -1.50 11.53
C GLN A 132 14.60 -0.19 10.74
N ASP A 133 14.61 -0.27 9.41
CA ASP A 133 14.92 0.83 8.49
C ASP A 133 14.13 0.63 7.18
N ASP A 134 13.59 1.70 6.59
CA ASP A 134 12.90 1.65 5.30
C ASP A 134 13.85 1.30 4.14
N ALA A 135 15.16 1.51 4.32
CA ALA A 135 16.19 1.02 3.41
C ALA A 135 16.18 -0.51 3.21
N LEU A 136 15.52 -1.26 4.10
CA LEU A 136 15.35 -2.72 3.95
C LEU A 136 14.34 -3.09 2.86
N LEU A 137 13.44 -2.19 2.46
CA LEU A 137 12.51 -2.44 1.36
C LEU A 137 13.23 -2.32 0.01
N VAL A 138 13.53 -3.47 -0.58
CA VAL A 138 14.26 -3.57 -1.85
C VAL A 138 13.34 -3.73 -3.06
N GLY A 139 12.05 -3.95 -2.84
CA GLY A 139 11.08 -4.12 -3.91
C GLY A 139 9.63 -4.05 -3.44
N TYR A 140 8.73 -3.89 -4.41
CA TYR A 140 7.29 -4.02 -4.16
C TYR A 140 6.76 -5.17 -5.00
N ARG A 141 6.10 -6.15 -4.35
CA ARG A 141 5.31 -7.16 -5.06
C ARG A 141 4.08 -6.54 -5.69
N ARG A 142 3.53 -5.49 -5.07
CA ARG A 142 2.36 -4.75 -5.56
C ARG A 142 2.27 -3.37 -4.93
N LEU A 143 2.09 -2.33 -5.73
CA LEU A 143 1.92 -0.97 -5.22
C LEU A 143 0.89 -0.24 -6.07
N GLU A 144 -0.31 0.01 -5.53
CA GLU A 144 -1.43 0.50 -6.33
C GLU A 144 -2.44 1.34 -5.53
N LYS A 145 -3.15 2.22 -6.25
CA LYS A 145 -4.38 2.85 -5.78
C LYS A 145 -5.59 2.16 -6.41
N ARG A 146 -6.66 1.89 -5.67
CA ARG A 146 -7.90 1.25 -6.12
C ARG A 146 -9.10 2.05 -5.62
N TYR A 147 -10.26 1.91 -6.28
CA TYR A 147 -11.50 2.44 -5.71
C TYR A 147 -12.10 1.39 -4.77
N VAL A 148 -12.77 1.83 -3.71
CA VAL A 148 -13.52 0.91 -2.82
C VAL A 148 -14.60 0.11 -3.53
N THR A 149 -15.03 0.58 -4.71
CA THR A 149 -15.96 -0.14 -5.60
C THR A 149 -15.35 -1.39 -6.23
N ASP A 150 -14.03 -1.55 -6.17
CA ASP A 150 -13.32 -2.76 -6.61
C ASP A 150 -13.30 -3.84 -5.49
N HIS A 151 -13.85 -3.57 -4.30
CA HIS A 151 -13.89 -4.50 -3.17
C HIS A 151 -14.61 -5.80 -3.53
N GLY A 152 -14.07 -6.94 -3.08
CA GLY A 152 -14.57 -8.28 -3.38
C GLY A 152 -14.19 -8.79 -4.78
N ALA A 153 -13.97 -7.90 -5.76
CA ALA A 153 -13.52 -8.25 -7.10
C ALA A 153 -11.98 -8.26 -7.23
N VAL A 154 -11.30 -7.38 -6.49
CA VAL A 154 -9.85 -7.26 -6.48
C VAL A 154 -9.33 -7.53 -5.08
N SER A 155 -8.34 -8.42 -4.96
CA SER A 155 -7.70 -8.71 -3.67
C SER A 155 -7.12 -7.44 -3.03
N ASP A 156 -7.12 -7.41 -1.70
CA ASP A 156 -6.56 -6.33 -0.88
C ASP A 156 -7.23 -4.95 -1.02
N VAL A 157 -8.33 -4.85 -1.79
CA VAL A 157 -9.17 -3.66 -1.79
C VAL A 157 -10.11 -3.71 -0.60
N LEU A 158 -10.18 -2.61 0.14
CA LEU A 158 -11.12 -2.42 1.25
C LEU A 158 -12.44 -1.83 0.74
N ASP A 159 -13.54 -2.14 1.42
CA ASP A 159 -14.87 -1.56 1.20
C ASP A 159 -14.98 -0.11 1.68
N VAL A 160 -14.04 0.33 2.51
CA VAL A 160 -13.86 1.71 2.99
C VAL A 160 -12.48 2.25 2.62
N GLN A 161 -12.27 3.55 2.84
CA GLN A 161 -10.96 4.16 2.61
C GLN A 161 -9.92 3.59 3.57
N GLY A 162 -8.73 3.31 3.05
CA GLY A 162 -7.65 2.70 3.83
C GLY A 162 -6.58 2.09 2.96
N ALA A 163 -5.78 1.19 3.54
CA ALA A 163 -4.86 0.36 2.79
C ALA A 163 -4.75 -1.04 3.40
N VAL A 164 -4.48 -2.03 2.56
CA VAL A 164 -3.94 -3.31 3.00
C VAL A 164 -2.44 -3.30 2.72
N ILE A 165 -1.66 -3.69 3.73
CA ILE A 165 -0.19 -3.68 3.70
C ILE A 165 0.28 -5.08 4.06
N HIS A 166 1.19 -5.61 3.24
CA HIS A 166 1.86 -6.88 3.45
C HIS A 166 3.38 -6.66 3.40
N LEU A 167 4.11 -7.28 4.32
CA LEU A 167 5.58 -7.32 4.31
C LEU A 167 6.05 -8.75 4.12
N TYR A 168 7.00 -8.95 3.22
CA TYR A 168 7.60 -10.24 2.88
C TYR A 168 9.10 -10.19 3.09
N ARG A 169 9.73 -11.32 3.42
CA ARG A 169 11.18 -11.45 3.23
C ARG A 169 11.44 -11.54 1.72
N ALA A 170 12.44 -10.81 1.23
CA ALA A 170 12.88 -11.01 -0.14
C ALA A 170 13.54 -12.37 -0.26
N GLU A 171 13.24 -13.10 -1.34
CA GLU A 171 13.93 -14.36 -1.62
C GLU A 171 15.41 -14.07 -1.92
N PRO A 172 16.35 -14.90 -1.43
CA PRO A 172 17.73 -14.81 -1.89
C PRO A 172 17.76 -15.03 -3.41
N ASN A 173 18.55 -14.23 -4.13
CA ASN A 173 18.78 -14.49 -5.56
C ASN A 173 19.23 -15.94 -5.71
N SER A 174 18.49 -16.73 -6.50
CA SER A 174 18.99 -18.01 -6.99
C SER A 174 20.35 -17.74 -7.62
N GLU A 175 21.42 -18.36 -7.12
CA GLU A 175 22.75 -18.20 -7.67
C GLU A 175 22.68 -18.42 -9.19
N VAL A 176 23.01 -17.38 -9.96
CA VAL A 176 23.28 -17.55 -11.39
C VAL A 176 24.58 -18.34 -11.43
N THR A 177 24.47 -19.66 -11.52
CA THR A 177 25.62 -20.51 -11.82
C THR A 177 26.15 -20.04 -13.18
N PRO A 178 27.44 -19.65 -13.27
CA PRO A 178 28.03 -19.10 -14.49
C PRO A 178 28.01 -20.10 -15.66
#